data_AF-A0A2U1P159-F1
#
_entry.id   AF-A0A2U1P159-F1
#
_cell.length_a   1.000
_cell.length_b   1.000
_cell.length_c   1.000
_cell.angle_alpha   90.00
_cell.angle_beta   90.00
_cell.angle_gamma   90.00
#
_symmetry.space_group_name_H-M   'P 1'
#
loop_
_entity.id
_entity.type
_entity.pdbx_description
1 polymer ?
#
loop_
_entity_poly.entity_id
_entity_poly.type
_entity_poly.pdbx_seq_one_letter_code
_entity_poly.pdbx_strand_id
1 'polypeptide(L)'
;MDHLKYYNSAAMIGKAQCGLLLNNICEVFYRQLNDVRDGTIITCLEYIREYLMKRIVVVHKECGCRKWELTGIPCKHVVVAINYVNEKGRGFGILEEWVHIAYKLETLACIYSFKINGCCGKDFWPRIESTSVIIPPIHKPEVDRLTKKKVS
;
A
#
# COMPACT_ATOMS: atom_id res chain seq x y z
N MET A 1 -28.70 -23.46 -36.61
CA MET A 1 -28.91 -24.09 -35.29
C MET A 1 -27.56 -24.55 -34.81
N ASP A 2 -27.22 -24.06 -33.63
CA ASP A 2 -25.96 -24.18 -32.92
C ASP A 2 -25.43 -25.61 -32.80
N HIS A 3 -24.11 -25.77 -32.64
CA HIS A 3 -23.52 -26.10 -31.34
C HIS A 3 -22.02 -26.41 -31.46
N LEU A 4 -21.24 -25.64 -30.68
CA LEU A 4 -20.05 -26.06 -29.93
C LEU A 4 -18.81 -26.52 -30.72
N LYS A 5 -17.98 -25.54 -31.11
CA LYS A 5 -16.52 -25.74 -31.04
C LYS A 5 -16.02 -25.14 -29.73
N TYR A 6 -15.83 -26.03 -28.76
CA TYR A 6 -15.04 -25.80 -27.55
C TYR A 6 -13.64 -25.28 -27.97
N TYR A 7 -13.38 -23.99 -27.79
CA TYR A 7 -12.01 -23.48 -27.86
C TYR A 7 -11.33 -23.75 -26.52
N ASN A 8 -10.55 -24.83 -26.55
CA ASN A 8 -9.79 -25.36 -25.44
C ASN A 8 -8.61 -24.43 -25.10
N SER A 9 -8.40 -24.22 -23.80
CA SER A 9 -7.49 -23.26 -23.15
C SER A 9 -5.98 -23.51 -23.38
N ALA A 10 -5.58 -24.32 -24.36
CA ALA A 10 -4.21 -24.86 -24.45
C ALA A 10 -3.45 -24.52 -25.74
N ALA A 11 -4.01 -23.72 -26.66
CA ALA A 11 -3.33 -23.35 -27.91
C ALA A 11 -2.68 -21.95 -27.88
N MET A 12 -2.32 -21.43 -26.71
CA MET A 12 -1.45 -20.25 -26.56
C MET A 12 0.02 -20.68 -26.76
N ILE A 13 0.35 -21.11 -27.98
CA ILE A 13 1.71 -21.44 -28.39
C ILE A 13 2.49 -20.13 -28.56
N GLY A 14 3.20 -19.74 -27.49
CA GLY A 14 4.54 -19.15 -27.49
C GLY A 14 4.75 -17.72 -28.01
N LYS A 15 3.87 -17.16 -28.85
CA LYS A 15 4.00 -15.78 -29.37
C LYS A 15 2.64 -15.16 -29.72
N ALA A 16 1.91 -14.74 -28.71
CA ALA A 16 1.02 -13.60 -28.81
C ALA A 16 1.26 -12.83 -27.52
N GLN A 17 1.47 -11.52 -27.49
CA GLN A 17 0.38 -10.62 -27.12
C GLN A 17 0.82 -9.14 -27.07
N CYS A 18 1.99 -8.74 -27.59
CA CYS A 18 2.45 -7.35 -27.41
C CYS A 18 1.58 -6.33 -28.16
N GLY A 19 1.19 -6.61 -29.42
CA GLY A 19 0.38 -5.69 -30.22
C GLY A 19 -1.05 -5.51 -29.71
N LEU A 20 -1.70 -6.59 -29.27
CA LEU A 20 -3.05 -6.54 -28.69
C LEU A 20 -3.05 -5.89 -27.31
N LEU A 21 -2.07 -6.21 -26.46
CA LEU A 21 -1.93 -5.59 -25.14
C LEU A 21 -1.61 -4.09 -25.26
N LEU A 22 -0.66 -3.71 -26.12
CA LEU A 22 -0.33 -2.31 -26.38
C LEU A 22 -1.51 -1.56 -26.96
N ASN A 23 -2.22 -2.13 -27.94
CA ASN A 23 -3.41 -1.51 -28.50
C ASN A 23 -4.50 -1.29 -27.44
N ASN A 24 -4.73 -2.26 -26.55
CA ASN A 24 -5.68 -2.12 -25.46
C ASN A 24 -5.25 -1.04 -24.46
N ILE A 25 -3.97 -0.99 -24.07
CA ILE A 25 -3.45 0.04 -23.16
C ILE A 25 -3.58 1.43 -23.80
N CYS A 26 -3.22 1.55 -25.07
CA CYS A 26 -3.36 2.78 -25.85
C CYS A 26 -4.83 3.20 -25.93
N GLU A 27 -5.75 2.31 -26.30
CA GLU A 27 -7.17 2.64 -26.37
C GLU A 27 -7.75 3.09 -25.03
N VAL A 28 -7.43 2.39 -23.94
CA VAL A 28 -7.89 2.78 -22.61
C VAL A 28 -7.37 4.16 -22.24
N PHE A 29 -6.12 4.47 -22.56
CA PHE A 29 -5.54 5.78 -22.32
C PHE A 29 -6.13 6.87 -23.21
N TYR A 30 -6.28 6.60 -24.52
CA TYR A 30 -6.91 7.52 -25.47
C TYR A 30 -8.35 7.85 -25.09
N ARG A 31 -9.13 6.86 -24.63
CA ARG A 31 -10.49 7.10 -24.12
C ARG A 31 -10.51 8.12 -22.99
N GLN A 32 -9.53 8.09 -22.08
CA GLN A 32 -9.48 9.06 -20.98
C GLN A 32 -9.08 10.47 -21.46
N LEU A 33 -8.30 10.58 -22.53
CA LEU A 33 -7.87 11.88 -23.07
C LEU A 33 -8.86 12.49 -24.07
N ASN A 34 -9.86 11.75 -24.52
CA ASN A 34 -10.76 12.20 -25.59
C ASN A 34 -11.46 13.53 -25.28
N ASP A 35 -11.83 13.77 -24.03
CA ASP A 35 -12.58 14.97 -23.65
C ASP A 35 -11.68 16.21 -23.46
N VAL A 36 -10.35 16.02 -23.36
CA VAL A 36 -9.39 17.11 -23.08
C VAL A 36 -8.42 17.37 -24.22
N ARG A 37 -8.32 16.47 -25.20
CA ARG A 37 -7.34 16.52 -26.30
C ARG A 37 -7.47 17.74 -27.22
N ASP A 38 -8.67 18.31 -27.32
CA ASP A 38 -8.95 19.49 -28.14
C ASP A 38 -8.64 20.81 -27.38
N GLY A 39 -8.25 20.70 -26.10
CA GLY A 39 -7.79 21.81 -25.28
C GLY A 39 -6.32 22.18 -25.53
N THR A 40 -5.83 23.12 -24.72
CA THR A 40 -4.41 23.49 -24.74
C THR A 40 -3.55 22.38 -24.12
N ILE A 41 -2.24 22.38 -24.40
CA ILE A 41 -1.33 21.44 -23.76
C ILE A 41 -1.35 21.55 -22.22
N ILE A 42 -1.59 22.76 -21.69
CA ILE A 42 -1.72 23.01 -20.26
C ILE A 42 -2.91 22.25 -19.69
N THR A 43 -4.09 22.32 -20.33
CA THR A 43 -5.28 21.61 -19.88
C THR A 43 -5.11 20.09 -19.94
N CYS A 44 -4.43 19.58 -20.98
CA CYS A 44 -4.09 18.15 -21.09
C CYS A 44 -3.16 17.69 -19.95
N LEU A 45 -2.12 18.46 -19.64
CA LEU A 45 -1.17 18.12 -18.57
C LEU A 45 -1.81 18.20 -17.18
N GLU A 46 -2.67 19.18 -16.94
CA GLU A 46 -3.43 19.28 -15.69
C GLU A 46 -4.37 18.08 -15.51
N TYR A 47 -5.07 17.68 -16.57
CA TYR A 47 -5.91 16.48 -16.56
C TYR A 47 -5.09 15.23 -16.24
N ILE A 48 -3.96 15.02 -16.92
CA ILE A 48 -3.09 13.85 -16.70
C ILE A 48 -2.59 13.83 -15.25
N ARG A 49 -2.13 14.97 -14.73
CA ARG A 49 -1.69 15.10 -13.34
C ARG A 49 -2.80 14.70 -12.36
N GLU A 50 -4.00 15.25 -12.53
CA GLU A 50 -5.15 14.93 -11.68
C GLU A 50 -5.52 13.44 -11.79
N TYR A 51 -5.63 12.91 -13.01
CA TYR A 51 -5.99 11.52 -13.25
C TYR A 51 -4.99 10.55 -12.58
N LEU A 52 -3.69 10.80 -12.73
CA LEU A 52 -2.64 9.97 -12.11
C LEU A 52 -2.66 10.08 -10.59
N MET A 53 -2.79 11.29 -10.03
CA MET A 53 -2.90 11.48 -8.58
C MET A 53 -4.09 10.71 -8.02
N LYS A 54 -5.26 10.81 -8.67
CA LYS A 54 -6.45 10.05 -8.26
C LYS A 54 -6.18 8.56 -8.33
N ARG A 55 -5.68 8.02 -9.44
CA ARG A 55 -5.40 6.57 -9.54
C ARG A 55 -4.43 6.08 -8.48
N ILE A 56 -3.29 6.75 -8.29
CA ILE A 56 -2.24 6.29 -7.37
C ILE A 56 -2.72 6.37 -5.92
N VAL A 57 -3.30 7.51 -5.52
CA VAL A 57 -3.70 7.73 -4.13
C VAL A 57 -4.99 6.96 -3.79
N VAL A 58 -5.97 6.95 -4.69
CA VAL A 58 -7.30 6.37 -4.43
C VAL A 58 -7.32 4.87 -4.63
N VAL A 59 -6.83 4.41 -5.79
CA VAL A 59 -6.95 3.01 -6.19
C VAL A 59 -5.84 2.18 -5.56
N HIS A 60 -4.60 2.68 -5.64
CA HIS A 60 -3.44 1.93 -5.15
C HIS A 60 -3.12 2.20 -3.67
N LYS A 61 -3.53 3.37 -3.13
CA LYS A 61 -3.17 3.82 -1.77
C LYS A 61 -1.65 3.84 -1.54
N GLU A 62 -0.93 4.28 -2.56
CA GLU A 62 0.53 4.29 -2.59
C GLU A 62 1.08 5.72 -2.61
N CYS A 63 2.36 5.84 -2.27
CA CYS A 63 3.08 7.09 -2.43
C CYS A 63 4.52 6.80 -2.82
N GLY A 64 5.12 7.63 -3.69
CA GLY A 64 6.54 7.47 -4.06
C GLY A 64 7.52 7.50 -2.88
N CYS A 65 7.14 8.06 -1.72
CA CYS A 65 7.96 8.00 -0.51
C CYS A 65 7.80 6.71 0.32
N ARG A 66 6.87 5.82 -0.08
CA ARG A 66 6.51 4.53 0.55
C ARG A 66 6.10 4.56 2.01
N LYS A 67 6.08 5.73 2.64
CA LYS A 67 5.77 5.86 4.08
C LYS A 67 4.37 5.35 4.40
N TRP A 68 3.40 5.60 3.52
CA TRP A 68 2.04 5.12 3.69
C TRP A 68 1.92 3.60 3.57
N GLU A 69 2.63 2.98 2.62
CA GLU A 69 2.68 1.52 2.48
C GLU A 69 3.29 0.86 3.71
N LEU A 70 4.29 1.48 4.32
CA LEU A 70 4.99 0.95 5.49
C LEU A 70 4.21 1.14 6.80
N THR A 71 3.60 2.31 7.00
CA THR A 71 2.95 2.64 8.27
C THR A 71 1.44 2.47 8.24
N GLY A 72 0.81 2.33 7.07
CA GLY A 72 -0.64 2.40 6.92
C GLY A 72 -1.24 3.78 7.24
N ILE A 73 -0.40 4.81 7.45
CA ILE A 73 -0.83 6.18 7.76
C ILE A 73 -0.46 7.10 6.58
N PRO A 74 -1.40 7.88 6.04
CA PRO A 74 -1.12 8.84 4.97
C PRO A 74 0.07 9.75 5.29
N CYS A 75 1.01 9.84 4.37
CA CYS A 75 2.16 10.73 4.53
C CYS A 75 1.80 12.17 4.13
N LYS A 76 2.67 13.15 4.44
CA LYS A 76 2.45 14.56 4.07
C LYS A 76 2.13 14.78 2.57
N HIS A 77 2.71 14.00 1.68
CA HIS A 77 2.44 14.10 0.24
C HIS A 77 1.01 13.65 -0.11
N VAL A 78 0.56 12.56 0.52
CA VAL A 78 -0.78 12.01 0.35
C VAL A 78 -1.81 12.97 0.93
N VAL A 79 -1.56 13.52 2.13
CA VAL A 79 -2.45 14.51 2.76
C VAL A 79 -2.64 15.73 1.87
N VAL A 80 -1.54 16.28 1.33
CA VAL A 80 -1.62 17.41 0.39
C VAL A 80 -2.39 17.03 -0.89
N ALA A 81 -2.16 15.83 -1.43
CA ALA A 81 -2.88 15.37 -2.63
C ALA A 81 -4.39 15.21 -2.38
N ILE A 82 -4.78 14.63 -1.24
CA ILE A 82 -6.19 14.47 -0.85
C ILE A 82 -6.83 15.84 -0.70
N ASN A 83 -6.19 16.76 0.02
CA ASN A 83 -6.71 18.12 0.22
C ASN A 83 -6.87 18.87 -1.11
N TYR A 84 -5.88 18.79 -2.00
CA TYR A 84 -5.95 19.41 -3.33
C TYR A 84 -7.17 18.95 -4.12
N VAL A 85 -7.50 17.65 -4.07
CA VAL A 85 -8.66 17.13 -4.80
C VAL A 85 -9.97 17.43 -4.10
N ASN A 86 -9.99 17.49 -2.76
CA ASN A 86 -11.13 17.93 -1.98
C ASN A 86 -11.52 19.39 -2.31
N GLU A 87 -10.54 20.29 -2.38
CA GLU A 87 -10.74 21.71 -2.73
C GLU A 87 -11.36 21.89 -4.12
N LYS A 88 -11.08 20.98 -5.06
CA LYS A 88 -11.67 21.00 -6.42
C LYS A 88 -13.12 20.52 -6.47
N GLY A 89 -13.77 20.25 -5.34
CA GLY A 89 -15.15 19.78 -5.26
C GLY A 89 -15.35 18.35 -5.78
N ARG A 90 -14.26 17.60 -5.97
CA ARG A 90 -14.28 16.19 -6.42
C ARG A 90 -14.02 15.24 -5.25
N GLY A 91 -14.55 15.63 -4.09
CA GLY A 91 -14.08 15.23 -2.77
C GLY A 91 -14.01 13.73 -2.52
N PHE A 92 -12.99 13.35 -1.75
CA PHE A 92 -12.55 12.02 -1.39
C PHE A 92 -12.85 11.65 0.07
N GLY A 93 -13.76 12.39 0.71
CA GLY A 93 -14.09 12.20 2.11
C GLY A 93 -13.05 12.79 3.07
N ILE A 94 -13.17 12.41 4.33
CA ILE A 94 -12.31 12.85 5.43
C ILE A 94 -11.01 12.03 5.47
N LEU A 95 -9.95 12.58 6.05
CA LEU A 95 -8.61 11.97 6.02
C LEU A 95 -8.56 10.61 6.74
N GLU A 96 -9.40 10.42 7.75
CA GLU A 96 -9.49 9.22 8.59
C GLU A 96 -9.86 7.97 7.79
N GLU A 97 -10.62 8.11 6.69
CA GLU A 97 -10.99 7.00 5.80
C GLU A 97 -9.79 6.42 5.06
N TRP A 98 -8.70 7.18 4.98
CA TRP A 98 -7.47 6.84 4.27
C TRP A 98 -6.45 6.14 5.16
N VAL A 99 -6.70 6.06 6.47
CA VAL A 99 -5.86 5.30 7.40
C VAL A 99 -6.16 3.80 7.25
N HIS A 100 -5.11 2.97 7.37
CA HIS A 100 -5.24 1.53 7.29
C HIS A 100 -6.18 0.98 8.38
N ILE A 101 -6.95 -0.06 8.04
CA ILE A 101 -8.00 -0.65 8.89
C ILE A 101 -7.45 -1.08 10.26
N ALA A 102 -6.17 -1.44 10.35
CA ALA A 102 -5.49 -1.78 11.61
C ALA A 102 -5.61 -0.70 12.70
N TYR A 103 -5.78 0.57 12.33
CA TYR A 103 -5.89 1.69 13.27
C TYR A 103 -7.32 2.06 13.62
N LYS A 104 -8.31 1.34 13.10
CA LYS A 104 -9.72 1.57 13.42
C LYS A 104 -10.05 1.03 14.82
N LEU A 105 -10.91 1.75 15.54
CA LEU A 105 -11.33 1.37 16.90
C LEU A 105 -12.02 0.00 16.91
N GLU A 106 -12.77 -0.32 15.86
CA GLU A 106 -13.41 -1.61 15.68
C GLU A 106 -12.36 -2.73 15.60
N THR A 107 -11.28 -2.53 14.84
CA THR A 107 -10.18 -3.49 14.72
C THR A 107 -9.45 -3.64 16.05
N LEU A 108 -9.22 -2.54 16.77
CA LEU A 108 -8.63 -2.57 18.10
C LEU A 108 -9.51 -3.40 19.05
N ALA A 109 -10.80 -3.13 19.11
CA ALA A 109 -11.76 -3.87 19.92
C ALA A 109 -11.76 -5.37 19.56
N CYS A 110 -11.69 -5.72 18.27
CA CYS A 110 -11.58 -7.10 17.81
C CYS A 110 -10.28 -7.77 18.27
N ILE A 111 -9.12 -7.10 18.14
CA ILE A 111 -7.81 -7.63 18.57
C ILE A 111 -7.83 -7.92 20.08
N TYR A 112 -8.38 -7.00 20.86
CA TYR A 112 -8.45 -7.10 22.32
C TYR A 112 -9.71 -7.83 22.82
N SER A 113 -10.55 -8.35 21.93
CA SER A 113 -11.74 -9.12 22.31
C SER A 113 -11.38 -10.43 23.00
N PHE A 114 -10.22 -11.00 22.64
CA PHE A 114 -9.70 -12.20 23.25
C PHE A 114 -8.93 -11.87 24.53
N LYS A 115 -9.39 -12.42 25.65
CA LYS A 115 -8.72 -12.27 26.94
C LYS A 115 -7.49 -13.19 26.98
N ILE A 116 -6.30 -12.63 26.82
CA ILE A 116 -5.07 -13.31 27.21
C ILE A 116 -5.08 -13.34 28.73
N ASN A 117 -5.43 -14.49 29.31
CA ASN A 117 -5.32 -14.67 30.75
C ASN A 117 -3.85 -14.51 31.14
N GLY A 118 -3.61 -13.86 32.28
CA GLY A 118 -2.26 -13.80 32.82
C GLY A 118 -1.73 -15.22 32.95
N CYS A 119 -0.59 -15.50 32.32
CA CYS A 119 0.12 -16.73 32.59
C CYS A 119 0.52 -16.67 34.06
N CYS A 120 0.06 -17.64 34.85
CA CYS A 120 0.59 -17.83 36.19
C CYS A 120 2.12 -17.94 36.09
N GLY A 121 2.84 -17.56 37.15
CA GLY A 121 4.31 -17.39 37.14
C GLY A 121 5.08 -18.57 36.55
N LYS A 122 6.41 -18.43 36.40
CA LYS A 122 7.29 -19.42 35.74
C LYS A 122 6.98 -20.89 36.08
N ASP A 123 6.54 -21.16 37.30
CA ASP A 123 6.16 -22.49 37.81
C ASP A 123 5.02 -23.17 37.03
N PHE A 124 4.16 -22.39 36.36
CA PHE A 124 3.01 -22.87 35.59
C PHE A 124 3.27 -22.93 34.08
N TRP A 125 4.48 -22.58 33.63
CA TRP A 125 4.81 -22.68 32.21
C TRP A 125 4.87 -24.15 31.77
N PRO A 126 4.27 -24.51 30.63
CA PRO A 126 4.37 -25.87 30.12
C PRO A 126 5.84 -26.20 29.87
N ARG A 127 6.31 -27.33 30.43
CA ARG A 127 7.63 -27.86 30.10
C ARG A 127 7.59 -28.36 28.66
N ILE A 128 8.23 -27.61 27.78
CA ILE A 128 8.45 -28.01 26.39
C ILE A 128 9.67 -28.92 26.38
N GLU A 129 9.51 -30.16 25.94
CA GLU A 129 10.64 -31.06 25.65
C GLU A 129 11.32 -30.59 24.35
N SER A 130 12.13 -29.53 24.44
CA SER A 130 12.94 -29.10 23.31
C SER A 130 14.27 -29.85 23.32
N THR A 131 14.54 -30.63 22.28
CA THR A 131 15.86 -31.26 22.05
C THR A 131 16.96 -30.24 21.73
N SER A 132 16.60 -29.03 21.34
CA SER A 132 17.51 -27.92 21.07
C SER A 132 17.59 -26.96 22.26
N VAL A 133 18.77 -26.85 22.88
CA VAL A 133 19.06 -25.82 23.87
C VAL A 133 19.07 -24.45 23.17
N ILE A 134 18.09 -23.59 23.49
CA ILE A 134 18.08 -22.19 23.02
C ILE A 134 19.07 -21.41 23.87
N ILE A 135 20.24 -21.11 23.31
CA ILE A 135 21.24 -20.24 23.94
C ILE A 135 20.89 -18.79 23.56
N PRO A 136 20.69 -17.89 24.53
CA PRO A 136 20.44 -16.49 24.20
C PRO A 136 21.64 -15.91 23.45
N PRO A 137 21.42 -15.02 22.46
CA PRO A 137 22.51 -14.37 21.76
C PRO A 137 23.40 -13.63 22.76
N ILE A 138 24.72 -13.78 22.60
CA ILE A 138 25.70 -13.09 23.46
C ILE A 138 25.48 -11.60 23.32
N HIS A 139 25.02 -10.96 24.39
CA HIS A 139 24.86 -9.51 24.43
C HIS A 139 26.26 -8.87 24.43
N LYS A 140 26.62 -8.25 23.31
CA LYS A 140 27.80 -7.39 23.25
C LYS A 140 27.37 -6.00 23.78
N PRO A 141 27.87 -5.53 24.93
CA PRO A 141 27.62 -4.16 25.34
C PRO A 141 28.10 -3.23 24.21
N GLU A 142 27.28 -2.23 23.88
CA GLU A 142 27.64 -1.23 22.87
C GLU A 142 28.92 -0.52 23.33
N VAL A 143 29.88 -0.35 22.41
CA VAL A 143 31.11 0.39 22.73
C VAL A 143 30.70 1.79 23.15
N ASP A 144 31.07 2.15 24.38
CA ASP A 144 30.71 3.43 24.98
C ASP A 144 31.04 4.57 24.03
N ARG A 145 30.06 5.44 23.77
CA ARG A 145 30.24 6.62 22.92
C ARG A 145 31.31 7.48 23.56
N LEU A 146 32.46 7.68 22.88
CA LEU A 146 33.53 8.57 23.34
C LEU A 146 32.95 9.92 23.76
N THR A 147 32.93 10.17 25.07
CA THR A 147 32.53 11.46 25.62
C THR A 147 33.58 12.48 25.21
N LYS A 148 33.18 13.50 24.45
CA LYS A 148 34.06 14.61 24.06
C LYS A 148 34.58 15.28 25.33
N LYS A 149 35.89 15.25 25.54
CA LYS A 149 36.56 16.04 26.59
C LYS A 149 36.23 17.53 26.34
N LYS A 150 35.65 18.21 27.32
CA LYS A 150 35.58 19.67 27.31
C LYS A 150 37.02 20.18 27.40
N VAL A 151 37.46 20.91 26.37
CA VAL A 151 38.71 21.66 26.41
C VAL A 151 38.48 22.82 27.37
N SER A 152 39.25 22.85 28.44
CA SER A 152 39.37 23.94 29.42
C SER A 152 40.11 25.12 28.85
#